data_AF-A0A660TQT2-F1
#
_entry.id   AF-A0A660TQT2-F1
#
_cell.length_a   1.000
_cell.length_b   1.000
_cell.length_c   1.000
_cell.angle_alpha   90.00
_cell.angle_beta   90.00
_cell.angle_gamma   90.00
#
_symmetry.space_group_name_H-M   'P 1'
#
loop_
_entity.id
_entity.type
_entity.pdbx_description
1 polymer ?
#
loop_
_entity_poly.entity_id
_entity_poly.type
_entity_poly.pdbx_seq_one_letter_code
_entity_poly.pdbx_strand_id
1 'polypeptide(L)'
;MAASHFNTDNLVAIVDYNKYQETGPISREMGLVSFDEKWKSFGWYVHEVDEHNINEIKEKINLCLNEKGSPSVMIAHTVKGKGVLFMKKDYTFHGRTLTEEQAEVAKREILK
;
A
#
# COMPACT_ATOMS: atom_id res chain seq x y z
N MET A 1 3.68 18.06 4.84
CA MET A 1 4.13 19.40 5.31
C MET A 1 5.60 19.40 5.71
N ALA A 2 6.01 18.79 6.83
CA ALA A 2 7.41 18.88 7.30
C ALA A 2 8.44 18.32 6.30
N ALA A 3 8.22 17.12 5.77
CA ALA A 3 9.12 16.49 4.78
C ALA A 3 9.34 17.37 3.54
N SER A 4 8.26 17.95 3.01
CA SER A 4 8.34 18.89 1.88
C SER A 4 9.03 20.20 2.27
N HIS A 5 8.70 20.78 3.44
CA HIS A 5 9.34 22.00 3.93
C HIS A 5 10.87 21.89 4.06
N PHE A 6 11.37 20.72 4.47
CA PHE A 6 12.80 20.45 4.61
C PHE A 6 13.43 19.83 3.35
N ASN A 7 12.70 19.78 2.23
CA ASN A 7 13.18 19.24 0.94
C ASN A 7 13.82 17.86 1.08
N THR A 8 13.19 16.94 1.84
CA THR A 8 13.76 15.62 2.13
C THR A 8 13.68 14.69 0.91
N ASP A 9 14.51 14.92 -0.09
CA ASP A 9 14.59 14.13 -1.32
C ASP A 9 15.27 12.76 -1.15
N ASN A 10 15.77 12.50 0.06
CA ASN A 10 16.22 11.19 0.53
C ASN A 10 15.11 10.38 1.24
N LEU A 11 13.88 10.91 1.33
CA LEU A 11 12.74 10.23 1.94
C LEU A 11 11.80 9.69 0.86
N VAL A 12 11.65 8.37 0.83
CA VAL A 12 10.67 7.66 0.00
C VAL A 12 9.71 6.89 0.89
N ALA A 13 8.42 7.22 0.82
CA ALA A 13 7.34 6.48 1.48
C ALA A 13 6.72 5.47 0.51
N ILE A 14 6.31 4.32 1.02
CA ILE A 14 5.49 3.35 0.30
C ILE A 14 4.22 3.16 1.11
N VAL A 15 3.06 3.45 0.51
CA VAL A 15 1.77 3.28 1.16
C VAL A 15 1.10 2.03 0.62
N ASP A 16 0.86 1.06 1.50
CA ASP A 16 -0.01 -0.07 1.19
C ASP A 16 -1.48 0.38 1.17
N TYR A 17 -2.00 0.61 -0.03
CA TYR A 17 -3.36 1.12 -0.25
C TYR A 17 -4.37 -0.01 -0.55
N ASN A 18 -4.46 -0.98 0.37
CA ASN A 18 -5.31 -2.18 0.25
C ASN A 18 -6.83 -1.95 0.47
N LYS A 19 -7.26 -0.70 0.76
CA LYS A 19 -8.67 -0.25 0.92
C LYS A 19 -9.40 -0.71 2.18
N TYR A 20 -8.77 -1.40 3.12
CA TYR A 20 -9.40 -1.85 4.36
C TYR A 20 -8.66 -1.37 5.60
N GLN A 21 -9.40 -1.20 6.68
CA GLN A 21 -8.88 -1.02 8.04
C GLN A 21 -9.47 -2.10 8.97
N GLU A 22 -9.35 -1.91 10.29
CA GLU A 22 -9.82 -2.86 11.29
C GLU A 22 -11.32 -3.17 11.17
N THR A 23 -12.15 -2.12 11.14
CA THR A 23 -13.61 -2.26 11.20
C THR A 23 -14.27 -2.50 9.86
N GLY A 24 -13.56 -2.32 8.73
CA GLY A 24 -14.12 -2.50 7.40
C GLY A 24 -13.42 -1.72 6.29
N PRO A 25 -14.07 -1.51 5.14
CA PRO A 25 -13.51 -0.76 4.03
C PRO A 25 -13.41 0.72 4.37
N ILE A 26 -12.29 1.35 4.01
CA ILE A 26 -12.06 2.78 4.32
C ILE A 26 -13.12 3.69 3.70
N SER A 27 -13.74 3.30 2.57
CA SER A 27 -14.80 4.08 1.93
C SER A 27 -16.08 4.19 2.77
N ARG A 28 -16.36 3.19 3.61
CA ARG A 28 -17.51 3.18 4.53
C ARG A 28 -17.17 3.95 5.82
N GLU A 29 -15.96 3.75 6.32
CA GLU A 29 -15.58 4.22 7.65
C GLU A 29 -15.00 5.64 7.65
N MET A 30 -13.99 5.90 6.81
CA MET A 30 -13.34 7.21 6.67
C MET A 30 -12.66 7.31 5.30
N GLY A 31 -13.41 7.83 4.32
CA GLY A 31 -12.98 7.86 2.93
C GLY A 31 -11.72 8.71 2.70
N LEU A 32 -10.75 8.15 1.99
CA LEU A 32 -9.53 8.87 1.62
C LEU A 32 -9.56 9.51 0.22
N VAL A 33 -10.68 9.39 -0.51
CA VAL A 33 -10.85 9.77 -1.93
C VAL A 33 -10.08 11.03 -2.33
N SER A 34 -9.46 10.97 -3.51
CA SER A 34 -8.37 11.84 -3.95
C SER A 34 -7.11 11.68 -3.09
N PHE A 35 -6.70 10.44 -2.83
CA PHE A 35 -5.60 10.18 -1.89
C PHE A 35 -4.26 10.65 -2.44
N ASP A 36 -4.01 10.47 -3.74
CA ASP A 36 -2.87 11.02 -4.45
C ASP A 36 -2.85 12.56 -4.40
N GLU A 37 -4.00 13.22 -4.60
CA GLU A 37 -4.12 14.68 -4.55
C GLU A 37 -3.79 15.23 -3.15
N LYS A 38 -4.18 14.51 -2.09
CA LYS A 38 -3.79 14.88 -0.72
C LYS A 38 -2.27 14.89 -0.58
N TRP A 39 -1.57 13.84 -1.02
CA TRP A 39 -0.11 13.80 -0.99
C TRP A 39 0.52 14.93 -1.82
N LYS A 40 0.02 15.17 -3.04
CA LYS A 40 0.45 16.29 -3.90
C LYS A 40 0.28 17.63 -3.18
N SER A 41 -0.87 17.85 -2.53
CA SER A 41 -1.13 19.08 -1.76
C SER A 41 -0.19 19.29 -0.58
N PHE A 42 0.43 18.21 -0.06
CA PHE A 42 1.45 18.25 0.98
C PHE A 42 2.88 18.43 0.44
N GLY A 43 3.04 18.64 -0.87
CA GLY A 43 4.30 18.90 -1.55
C GLY A 43 5.15 17.64 -1.79
N TRP A 44 4.49 16.48 -1.94
CA TRP A 44 5.17 15.22 -2.26
C TRP A 44 5.13 14.95 -3.75
N TYR A 45 6.19 14.31 -4.26
CA TYR A 45 6.20 13.69 -5.56
C TYR A 45 5.49 12.33 -5.49
N VAL A 46 4.41 12.17 -6.26
CA VAL A 46 3.47 11.05 -6.09
C VAL A 46 3.50 10.13 -7.30
N HIS A 47 3.71 8.85 -7.04
CA HIS A 47 3.50 7.77 -8.00
C HIS A 47 2.47 6.76 -7.48
N GLU A 48 1.68 6.22 -8.39
CA GLU A 48 0.80 5.10 -8.11
C GLU A 48 1.28 3.88 -8.89
N VAL A 49 1.07 2.70 -8.32
CA VAL A 49 1.35 1.42 -8.96
C VAL A 49 0.22 0.45 -8.63
N ASP A 50 -0.24 -0.24 -9.67
CA ASP A 50 -1.24 -1.29 -9.55
C ASP A 50 -0.57 -2.65 -9.43
N GLU A 51 -1.11 -3.47 -8.51
CA GLU A 51 -0.69 -4.86 -8.33
C GLU A 51 0.82 -5.06 -8.09
N HIS A 52 1.29 -6.31 -8.20
CA HIS A 52 2.63 -6.73 -7.83
C HIS A 52 3.55 -6.89 -9.05
N ASN A 53 3.46 -5.99 -10.03
CA ASN A 53 4.41 -5.97 -11.14
C ASN A 53 5.77 -5.45 -10.64
N ILE A 54 6.69 -6.39 -10.37
CA ILE A 54 8.01 -6.07 -9.83
C ILE A 54 8.79 -5.09 -10.72
N ASN A 55 8.62 -5.16 -12.04
CA ASN A 55 9.33 -4.26 -12.95
C ASN A 55 8.79 -2.84 -12.87
N GLU A 56 7.47 -2.69 -12.83
CA GLU A 56 6.83 -1.38 -12.64
C GLU A 56 7.17 -0.79 -11.27
N ILE A 57 7.13 -1.59 -10.21
CA ILE A 57 7.55 -1.18 -8.86
C ILE A 57 8.99 -0.67 -8.88
N LYS A 58 9.92 -1.40 -9.53
CA LYS A 58 11.31 -0.97 -9.67
C LYS A 58 11.43 0.35 -10.41
N GLU A 59 10.68 0.51 -11.51
CA GLU A 59 10.66 1.75 -12.28
C GLU A 59 10.18 2.93 -11.42
N LYS A 60 9.04 2.79 -10.73
CA LYS A 60 8.49 3.84 -9.87
C LYS A 60 9.40 4.17 -8.70
N ILE A 61 10.01 3.17 -8.06
CA ILE A 61 11.01 3.41 -7.00
C ILE A 61 12.20 4.19 -7.56
N ASN A 62 12.70 3.84 -8.75
CA ASN A 62 13.79 4.58 -9.39
C ASN A 62 13.40 6.04 -9.68
N LEU A 63 12.16 6.30 -10.10
CA LEU A 63 11.68 7.67 -10.27
C LEU A 63 11.67 8.42 -8.93
N CYS A 64 11.15 7.81 -7.85
CA CYS A 64 11.17 8.39 -6.50
C CYS A 64 12.58 8.72 -6.01
N LEU A 65 13.56 7.83 -6.25
CA LEU A 65 14.95 8.02 -5.79
C LEU A 65 15.70 9.12 -6.57
N ASN A 66 15.29 9.37 -7.81
CA ASN A 66 15.89 10.39 -8.67
C ASN A 66 15.24 11.77 -8.52
N GLU A 67 14.07 11.86 -7.85
CA GLU A 67 13.45 13.13 -7.49
C GLU A 67 14.37 13.96 -6.58
N LYS A 68 14.36 15.28 -6.76
CA LYS A 68 15.23 16.22 -6.02
C LYS A 68 14.41 17.36 -5.48
N GLY A 69 14.75 17.82 -4.27
CA GLY A 69 14.07 18.94 -3.62
C GLY A 69 12.66 18.62 -3.07
N SER A 70 12.18 17.38 -3.15
CA SER A 70 10.89 16.98 -2.57
C SER A 70 10.90 15.54 -2.08
N PRO A 71 10.13 15.19 -1.02
CA PRO A 71 9.92 13.80 -0.63
C PRO A 71 9.05 13.07 -1.66
N SER A 72 9.26 11.76 -1.79
CA SER A 72 8.51 10.94 -2.74
C SER A 72 7.61 9.92 -2.04
N VAL A 73 6.44 9.65 -2.60
CA VAL A 73 5.52 8.60 -2.14
C VAL A 73 5.08 7.73 -3.31
N MET A 74 5.19 6.41 -3.11
CA MET A 74 4.59 5.41 -3.99
C MET A 74 3.35 4.81 -3.32
N ILE A 75 2.18 5.07 -3.88
CA ILE A 75 0.91 4.50 -3.43
C ILE A 75 0.71 3.17 -4.16
N ALA A 76 0.84 2.06 -3.43
CA ALA A 76 0.70 0.72 -3.98
C ALA A 76 -0.74 0.22 -3.78
N HIS A 77 -1.47 0.02 -4.89
CA HIS A 77 -2.81 -0.56 -4.85
C HIS A 77 -2.71 -2.09 -4.69
N THR A 78 -2.66 -2.56 -3.44
CA THR A 78 -2.56 -3.98 -3.12
C THR A 78 -3.90 -4.62 -2.77
N VAL A 79 -3.90 -5.94 -2.57
CA VAL A 79 -5.04 -6.69 -2.07
C VAL A 79 -4.71 -7.25 -0.69
N LYS A 80 -5.48 -6.87 0.34
CA LYS A 80 -5.34 -7.43 1.69
C LYS A 80 -5.53 -8.95 1.64
N GLY A 81 -4.60 -9.69 2.23
CA GLY A 81 -4.61 -11.16 2.20
C GLY A 81 -4.30 -11.78 0.83
N LYS A 82 -3.65 -11.05 -0.10
CA LYS A 82 -3.23 -11.60 -1.41
C LYS A 82 -2.52 -12.95 -1.22
N GLY A 83 -2.85 -13.90 -2.08
CA GLY A 83 -2.30 -15.26 -2.05
C GLY A 83 -3.13 -16.25 -1.24
N VAL A 84 -4.04 -15.78 -0.38
CA VAL A 84 -4.91 -16.64 0.43
C VAL A 84 -6.39 -16.31 0.21
N LEU A 85 -7.14 -17.22 -0.42
CA LEU A 85 -8.49 -16.95 -0.94
C LEU A 85 -9.47 -16.51 0.15
N PHE A 86 -9.45 -17.18 1.30
CA PHE A 86 -10.38 -16.87 2.39
C PHE A 86 -10.03 -15.54 3.08
N MET A 87 -8.75 -15.18 3.18
CA MET A 87 -8.33 -13.89 3.75
C MET A 87 -8.72 -12.72 2.86
N LYS A 88 -8.59 -12.85 1.53
CA LYS A 88 -9.01 -11.79 0.59
C LYS A 88 -10.48 -11.41 0.71
N LYS A 89 -11.31 -12.32 1.23
CA LYS A 89 -12.77 -12.15 1.35
C LYS A 89 -13.21 -11.69 2.73
N ASP A 90 -12.32 -11.70 3.72
CA ASP A 90 -12.67 -11.43 5.11
C ASP A 90 -11.66 -10.46 5.75
N TYR A 91 -12.08 -9.20 5.87
CA TYR A 91 -11.24 -8.13 6.40
C TYR A 91 -10.86 -8.33 7.88
N THR A 92 -11.56 -9.20 8.62
CA THR A 92 -11.31 -9.48 10.04
C THR A 92 -9.98 -10.19 10.29
N PHE A 93 -9.36 -10.75 9.25
CA PHE A 93 -7.97 -11.21 9.30
C PHE A 93 -6.93 -10.07 9.36
N HIS A 94 -7.33 -8.84 9.72
CA HIS A 94 -6.39 -7.77 10.07
C HIS A 94 -5.55 -8.14 11.31
N GLY A 95 -6.23 -8.57 12.38
CA GLY A 95 -5.62 -8.94 13.65
C GLY A 95 -6.00 -10.34 14.14
N ARG A 96 -6.86 -11.06 13.41
CA ARG A 96 -7.27 -12.42 13.79
C ARG A 96 -6.17 -13.44 13.45
N THR A 97 -5.84 -14.28 14.43
CA THR A 97 -4.94 -15.43 14.24
C THR A 97 -5.57 -16.51 13.37
N LEU A 98 -4.74 -17.28 12.68
CA LEU A 98 -5.18 -18.45 11.93
C LEU A 98 -5.32 -19.66 12.86
N THR A 99 -6.29 -20.53 12.55
CA THR A 99 -6.26 -21.91 13.04
C THR A 99 -5.18 -22.71 12.30
N GLU A 100 -4.79 -23.86 12.86
CA GLU A 100 -3.83 -24.76 12.21
C GLU A 100 -4.31 -25.22 10.83
N GLU A 101 -5.59 -25.57 10.70
CA GLU A 101 -6.21 -25.94 9.43
C GLU A 101 -6.14 -24.79 8.40
N GLN A 102 -6.47 -23.56 8.83
CA GLN A 102 -6.39 -22.38 7.96
C GLN A 102 -4.95 -22.08 7.53
N ALA A 103 -3.98 -22.31 8.41
CA ALA A 103 -2.56 -22.15 8.09
C ALA A 103 -2.11 -23.17 7.03
N GLU A 104 -2.53 -24.43 7.14
CA GLU A 104 -2.22 -25.46 6.13
C GLU A 104 -2.89 -25.20 4.77
N VAL A 105 -4.10 -24.63 4.77
CA VAL A 105 -4.74 -24.15 3.54
C VAL A 105 -3.93 -22.98 2.95
N ALA A 106 -3.59 -21.97 3.74
CA ALA A 106 -2.83 -20.81 3.28
C ALA A 106 -1.46 -21.20 2.69
N LYS A 107 -0.73 -22.12 3.36
CA LYS A 107 0.54 -22.65 2.84
C LYS A 107 0.37 -23.30 1.47
N ARG A 108 -0.66 -24.16 1.31
CA ARG A 108 -0.96 -24.82 0.04
C ARG A 108 -1.37 -23.85 -1.06
N GLU A 109 -1.92 -22.69 -0.74
CA GLU A 109 -2.28 -21.68 -1.74
C GLU A 109 -1.08 -20.82 -2.16
N ILE A 110 -0.19 -20.48 -1.21
CA ILE A 110 0.97 -19.63 -1.45
C ILE A 110 2.12 -20.38 -2.14
N LEU A 111 2.31 -21.67 -1.83
CA LEU A 111 3.44 -22.48 -2.32
C LEU A 111 3.15 -23.21 -3.64
N LYS A 112 2.07 -22.83 -4.34
CA LYS A 112 1.83 -23.29 -5.72
C LYS A 112 2.81 -22.61 -6.68
#